data_AF-A0A087TYD5-F1
#
_entry.id   AF-A0A087TYD5-F1
#
_cell.length_a   1.000
_cell.length_b   1.000
_cell.length_c   1.000
_cell.angle_alpha   90.00
_cell.angle_beta   90.00
_cell.angle_gamma   90.00
#
_symmetry.space_group_name_H-M   'P 1'
#
loop_
_entity.id
_entity.type
_entity.pdbx_description
1 polymer ?
#
loop_
_entity_poly.entity_id
_entity_poly.type
_entity_poly.pdbx_seq_one_letter_code
_entity_poly.pdbx_strand_id
1 'polypeptide(L)'
;MVVKVLEKYNIDIQQIYSITTDNGANMISFVNLLGSEIEDEVIEMENENFETRDHFEDGVFFDHNFSFNKLIGIRCAAHTLQLAIKDSIKNADFNEFISDARGLVKKLRIPSLMLKFKDVNTKRPILDCPTRWNSTYNMLKSLLECKDFSSSLAEHNLDYYFADSKWVKLKLIVDTLQPLTEATLKLQSEELTLSDFYGIWTHCKIKLRNFKNFFADILYNQLSDREALLIEIDSLVGAVYLDPRYQILLSTSQKVQAVQHLKNIWNKLQFFEKSISIVNEETKSSTESDENEDDLETFLKSKELAIIKTHRTSISTEIDIEFILNNFDNVRRLDIKHNILDFWEENKITYPHLYKIAMVVLAAPATQVSVERAFSGVAVVEVGILQDGKGSSE
;
A
#
# COMPACT_ATOMS: atom_id res chain seq x y z
N MET A 1 0.02 12.19 19.20
CA MET A 1 -1.35 11.61 19.06
C MET A 1 -1.28 10.12 18.80
N VAL A 2 -0.45 9.64 17.87
CA VAL A 2 -0.25 8.20 17.59
C VAL A 2 0.32 7.46 18.81
N VAL A 3 1.38 7.96 19.46
CA VAL A 3 1.96 7.35 20.67
C VAL A 3 0.91 7.09 21.76
N LYS A 4 0.05 8.09 22.04
CA LYS A 4 -1.08 7.92 22.99
C LYS A 4 -2.08 6.84 22.60
N VAL A 5 -2.27 6.58 21.30
CA VAL A 5 -3.13 5.49 20.82
C VAL A 5 -2.43 4.15 21.03
N LEU A 6 -1.13 4.06 20.74
CA LEU A 6 -0.33 2.86 20.98
C LEU A 6 -0.30 2.49 22.47
N GLU A 7 -0.05 3.47 23.35
CA GLU A 7 -0.12 3.32 24.81
C GLU A 7 -1.47 2.80 25.27
N LYS A 8 -2.57 3.34 24.71
CA LYS A 8 -3.94 2.91 25.05
C LYS A 8 -4.18 1.42 24.76
N TYR A 9 -3.55 0.88 23.72
CA TYR A 9 -3.66 -0.53 23.34
C TYR A 9 -2.50 -1.38 23.83
N ASN A 10 -1.59 -0.82 24.63
CA ASN A 10 -0.39 -1.50 25.13
C ASN A 10 0.45 -2.11 24.00
N ILE A 11 0.60 -1.37 22.90
CA ILE A 11 1.41 -1.75 21.74
C ILE A 11 2.71 -0.95 21.80
N ASP A 12 3.83 -1.65 21.86
CA ASP A 12 5.15 -1.03 21.77
C ASP A 12 5.47 -0.68 20.32
N ILE A 13 6.13 0.46 20.09
CA ILE A 13 6.44 0.93 18.74
C ILE A 13 7.38 -0.02 17.99
N GLN A 14 8.23 -0.78 18.70
CA GLN A 14 9.10 -1.81 18.12
C GLN A 14 8.32 -3.01 17.57
N GLN A 15 7.05 -3.20 17.99
CA GLN A 15 6.17 -4.23 17.45
C GLN A 15 5.55 -3.83 16.10
N ILE A 16 5.70 -2.56 15.69
CA ILE A 16 5.14 -2.05 14.45
C ILE A 16 6.11 -2.31 13.31
N TYR A 17 5.67 -3.13 12.35
CA TYR A 17 6.47 -3.41 11.15
C TYR A 17 6.58 -2.20 10.21
N SER A 18 5.45 -1.54 9.90
CA SER A 18 5.40 -0.43 8.95
C SER A 18 4.22 0.50 9.20
N ILE A 19 4.34 1.76 8.77
CA ILE A 19 3.24 2.74 8.74
C ILE A 19 3.01 3.19 7.30
N THR A 20 1.76 3.11 6.84
CA THR A 20 1.37 3.60 5.52
C THR A 20 0.70 4.97 5.62
N THR A 21 1.28 5.98 5.00
CA THR A 21 0.76 7.36 5.02
C THR A 21 0.44 7.89 3.63
N ASP A 22 -0.26 9.03 3.59
CA ASP A 22 -0.31 9.83 2.38
C ASP A 22 1.09 10.41 2.08
N ASN A 23 1.28 10.91 0.86
CA ASN A 23 2.57 11.47 0.45
C ASN A 23 2.72 12.95 0.83
N GLY A 24 1.91 13.45 1.77
CA GLY A 24 2.00 14.82 2.27
C GLY A 24 3.30 15.01 3.05
N ALA A 25 4.00 16.14 2.83
CA ALA A 25 5.28 16.42 3.47
C ALA A 25 5.22 16.32 5.00
N ASN A 26 4.12 16.77 5.61
CA ASN A 26 3.91 16.68 7.06
C ASN A 26 3.80 15.23 7.54
N MET A 27 3.11 14.36 6.79
CA MET A 27 2.95 12.96 7.15
C MET A 27 4.26 12.18 7.00
N ILE A 28 5.01 12.47 5.94
CA ILE A 28 6.35 11.89 5.73
C ILE A 28 7.30 12.35 6.86
N SER A 29 7.31 13.65 7.18
CA SER A 29 8.12 14.18 8.28
C SER A 29 7.75 13.56 9.63
N PHE A 30 6.46 13.30 9.85
CA PHE A 30 5.98 12.66 11.07
C PHE A 30 6.47 11.22 11.22
N VAL A 31 6.42 10.42 10.16
CA VAL A 31 6.96 9.05 10.18
C VAL A 31 8.47 9.06 10.43
N ASN A 32 9.18 10.01 9.83
CA ASN A 32 10.62 10.16 10.06
C ASN A 32 10.92 10.53 11.51
N LEU A 33 10.15 11.46 12.11
CA LEU A 33 10.30 11.86 13.50
C LEU A 33 10.05 10.69 14.46
N LEU A 34 9.00 9.89 14.20
CA LEU A 34 8.75 8.68 14.97
C LEU A 34 9.89 7.66 14.83
N GLY A 35 10.47 7.54 13.64
CA GLY A 35 11.64 6.69 13.41
C GLY A 35 12.86 7.16 14.20
N SER A 36 13.12 8.47 14.26
CA SER A 36 14.25 9.03 14.99
C SER A 36 14.09 8.97 16.51
N GLU A 37 12.88 9.17 17.04
CA GLU A 37 12.63 9.03 18.49
C GLU A 37 12.96 7.61 18.98
N ILE A 38 12.70 6.59 18.17
CA ILE A 38 13.08 5.20 18.48
C ILE A 38 14.59 5.01 18.43
N GLU A 39 15.26 5.62 17.44
CA GLU A 39 16.72 5.58 17.37
C GLU A 39 17.35 6.25 18.60
N ASP A 40 16.83 7.39 19.05
CA ASP A 40 17.33 8.12 20.22
C ASP A 40 17.13 7.34 21.54
N GLU A 41 15.95 6.74 21.78
CA GLU A 41 15.70 5.91 22.97
C GLU A 41 16.63 4.68 23.02
N VAL A 42 16.93 4.09 21.87
CA VAL A 42 17.83 2.94 21.77
C VAL A 42 19.29 3.36 21.93
N ILE A 43 19.68 4.50 21.35
CA ILE A 43 21.02 5.07 21.56
C ILE A 43 21.23 5.41 23.03
N GLU A 44 20.21 5.90 23.75
CA GLU A 44 20.30 6.09 25.21
C GLU A 44 20.49 4.75 25.97
N MET A 45 19.82 3.67 25.53
CA MET A 45 19.99 2.33 26.09
C MET A 45 21.34 1.67 25.72
N GLU A 46 21.86 1.94 24.51
CA GLU A 46 23.14 1.43 24.02
C GLU A 46 24.33 2.26 24.54
N ASN A 47 24.16 3.55 24.85
CA ASN A 47 25.20 4.44 25.38
C ASN A 47 25.58 4.15 26.85
N GLU A 48 24.87 3.27 27.57
CA GLU A 48 25.42 2.65 28.78
C GLU A 48 26.59 1.69 28.46
N ASN A 49 26.82 1.37 27.18
CA ASN A 49 27.98 0.67 26.67
C ASN A 49 28.47 1.29 25.35
N PHE A 50 29.47 2.18 25.47
CA PHE A 50 30.42 2.66 24.45
C PHE A 50 30.14 4.04 23.82
N GLU A 51 31.13 4.93 23.92
CA GLU A 51 31.07 6.35 23.53
C GLU A 51 31.42 6.64 22.05
N THR A 52 30.88 7.77 21.57
CA THR A 52 31.28 8.63 20.42
C THR A 52 30.82 8.18 19.01
N ARG A 53 30.45 9.03 18.03
CA ARG A 53 30.69 10.48 17.78
C ARG A 53 29.82 11.04 16.64
N ASP A 54 29.31 12.26 16.83
CA ASP A 54 29.00 13.42 15.96
C ASP A 54 28.74 13.40 14.43
N HIS A 55 27.70 14.19 14.11
CA HIS A 55 27.49 15.18 13.02
C HIS A 55 27.23 14.73 11.57
N PHE A 56 26.03 15.07 11.06
CA PHE A 56 25.78 15.31 9.63
C PHE A 56 24.86 16.53 9.38
N GLU A 57 25.27 17.35 8.40
CA GLU A 57 24.59 18.50 7.81
C GLU A 57 23.45 18.10 6.85
N ASP A 58 22.59 19.09 6.58
CA ASP A 58 21.48 19.16 5.64
C ASP A 58 21.54 18.26 4.38
N GLY A 59 20.51 17.44 4.19
CA GLY A 59 20.21 16.81 2.90
C GLY A 59 19.38 15.53 3.01
N VAL A 60 18.24 15.52 2.32
CA VAL A 60 17.51 14.35 1.77
C VAL A 60 18.04 12.96 2.21
N PHE A 61 17.43 12.35 3.22
CA PHE A 61 17.60 10.93 3.52
C PHE A 61 16.30 10.18 3.23
N PHE A 62 16.23 9.57 2.04
CA PHE A 62 15.39 8.39 1.79
C PHE A 62 16.20 7.16 2.18
N ASP A 63 15.51 6.18 2.74
CA ASP A 63 16.04 5.12 3.59
C ASP A 63 17.20 4.34 2.93
N HIS A 64 18.41 4.51 3.45
CA HIS A 64 19.60 3.83 2.94
C HIS A 64 20.39 3.04 3.99
N ASN A 65 19.86 2.84 5.20
CA ASN A 65 20.38 1.84 6.13
C ASN A 65 19.30 1.53 7.17
N PHE A 66 18.71 0.34 7.09
CA PHE A 66 17.81 -0.18 8.12
C PHE A 66 18.64 -0.49 9.38
N SER A 67 18.69 0.46 10.31
CA SER A 67 19.10 0.18 11.69
C SER A 67 18.02 -0.69 12.35
N PHE A 68 18.40 -1.52 13.32
CA PHE A 68 17.58 -2.58 13.90
C PHE A 68 16.18 -2.11 14.38
N ASN A 69 15.96 -0.81 14.61
CA ASN A 69 14.74 -0.25 15.19
C ASN A 69 14.05 0.86 14.36
N LYS A 70 14.41 1.04 13.08
CA LYS A 70 13.77 2.07 12.26
C LYS A 70 12.38 1.66 11.77
N LEU A 71 11.38 2.49 12.04
CA LEU A 71 10.01 2.32 11.57
C LEU A 71 9.92 2.50 10.05
N ILE A 72 9.33 1.55 9.32
CA ILE A 72 9.27 1.61 7.86
C ILE A 72 8.08 2.46 7.40
N GLY A 73 8.36 3.57 6.71
CA GLY A 73 7.35 4.40 6.06
C GLY A 73 6.98 3.88 4.66
N ILE A 74 5.71 3.51 4.47
CA ILE A 74 5.18 3.11 3.16
C ILE A 74 4.32 4.24 2.60
N ARG A 75 4.62 4.65 1.37
CA ARG A 75 3.80 5.62 0.64
C ARG A 75 2.55 4.97 0.10
N CYS A 76 1.40 5.64 0.26
CA CYS A 76 0.14 5.16 -0.30
C CYS A 76 0.22 4.96 -1.82
N ALA A 77 0.10 3.71 -2.27
CA ALA A 77 0.18 3.34 -3.68
C ALA A 77 -0.86 4.07 -4.55
N ALA A 78 -2.10 4.15 -4.06
CA ALA A 78 -3.17 4.86 -4.74
C ALA A 78 -2.83 6.34 -4.91
N HIS A 79 -2.26 6.98 -3.89
CA HIS A 79 -1.86 8.38 -3.97
C HIS A 79 -0.70 8.60 -4.95
N THR A 80 0.30 7.70 -4.93
CA THR A 80 1.43 7.73 -5.87
C THR A 80 0.97 7.63 -7.32
N LEU A 81 0.03 6.72 -7.63
CA LEU A 81 -0.59 6.63 -8.96
C LEU A 81 -1.35 7.91 -9.32
N GLN A 82 -2.13 8.45 -8.40
CA GLN A 82 -2.88 9.70 -8.62
C GLN A 82 -1.98 10.89 -8.93
N LEU A 83 -0.84 11.01 -8.25
CA LEU A 83 0.14 12.07 -8.52
C LEU A 83 0.73 11.95 -9.92
N ALA A 84 1.12 10.75 -10.35
CA ALA A 84 1.64 10.51 -11.71
C ALA A 84 0.64 10.98 -12.79
N ILE A 85 -0.64 10.68 -12.59
CA ILE A 85 -1.72 11.08 -13.50
C ILE A 85 -1.91 12.59 -13.50
N LYS A 86 -1.99 13.20 -12.31
CA LYS A 86 -2.17 14.65 -12.17
C LYS A 86 -1.05 15.41 -12.86
N ASP A 87 0.19 15.00 -12.68
CA ASP A 87 1.34 15.67 -13.28
C ASP A 87 1.38 15.49 -14.81
N SER A 88 0.94 14.33 -15.31
CA SER A 88 0.77 14.11 -16.75
C SER A 88 -0.33 15.00 -17.36
N ILE A 89 -1.45 15.16 -16.65
CA ILE A 89 -2.59 16.00 -17.09
C ILE A 89 -2.26 17.50 -17.05
N LYS A 90 -1.34 17.92 -16.17
CA LYS A 90 -0.86 19.32 -16.09
C LYS A 90 -0.05 19.77 -17.30
N ASN A 91 0.40 18.85 -18.16
CA ASN A 91 1.03 19.20 -19.42
C ASN A 91 0.12 20.16 -20.21
N ALA A 92 0.70 21.27 -20.71
CA ALA A 92 -0.05 22.41 -21.24
C ALA A 92 -1.06 21.99 -22.33
N ASP A 93 -0.63 21.17 -23.29
CA ASP A 93 -1.44 20.73 -24.43
C ASP A 93 -2.66 19.89 -24.02
N PHE A 94 -2.56 19.16 -22.91
CA PHE A 94 -3.64 18.32 -22.39
C PHE A 94 -4.52 19.10 -21.43
N ASN A 95 -3.93 19.97 -20.61
CA ASN A 95 -4.66 20.83 -19.69
C ASN A 95 -5.58 21.80 -20.44
N GLU A 96 -5.07 22.46 -21.49
CA GLU A 96 -5.86 23.35 -22.34
C GLU A 96 -6.99 22.58 -23.03
N PHE A 97 -6.68 21.40 -23.59
CA PHE A 97 -7.68 20.55 -24.22
C PHE A 97 -8.80 20.11 -23.27
N ILE A 98 -8.45 19.75 -22.03
CA ILE A 98 -9.45 19.38 -21.00
C ILE A 98 -10.28 20.59 -20.60
N SER A 99 -9.70 21.80 -20.57
CA SER A 99 -10.44 23.04 -20.34
C SER A 99 -11.49 23.29 -21.44
N ASP A 100 -11.12 23.10 -22.70
CA ASP A 100 -12.04 23.17 -23.84
C ASP A 100 -13.18 22.16 -23.70
N ALA A 101 -12.85 20.91 -23.37
CA ALA A 101 -13.84 19.84 -23.16
C ALA A 101 -14.81 20.20 -22.01
N ARG A 102 -14.31 20.75 -20.90
CA ARG A 102 -15.14 21.28 -19.80
C ARG A 102 -16.08 22.39 -20.28
N GLY A 103 -15.59 23.29 -21.13
CA GLY A 103 -16.39 24.34 -21.74
C GLY A 103 -17.60 23.79 -22.49
N LEU A 104 -17.38 22.78 -23.33
CA LEU A 104 -18.46 22.11 -24.07
C LEU A 104 -19.43 21.38 -23.14
N VAL A 105 -18.94 20.64 -22.14
CA VAL A 105 -19.79 19.96 -21.14
C VAL A 105 -20.71 20.96 -20.44
N LYS A 106 -20.20 22.13 -20.04
CA LYS A 106 -21.00 23.20 -19.41
C LYS A 106 -22.14 23.65 -20.33
N LYS A 107 -21.85 23.87 -21.62
CA LYS A 107 -22.87 24.25 -22.62
C LYS A 107 -23.92 23.16 -22.81
N LEU A 108 -23.52 21.89 -22.85
CA LEU A 108 -24.44 20.75 -22.99
C LEU A 108 -25.31 20.53 -21.73
N ARG A 109 -24.92 21.06 -20.58
CA ARG A 109 -25.68 20.95 -19.33
C ARG A 109 -26.69 22.08 -19.08
N ILE A 110 -26.80 23.06 -19.97
CA ILE A 110 -27.78 24.14 -19.84
C ILE A 110 -29.21 23.57 -19.75
N PRO A 111 -30.09 24.05 -18.85
CA PRO A 111 -31.42 23.48 -18.61
C PRO A 111 -32.29 23.31 -19.88
N SER A 112 -32.18 24.23 -20.84
CA SER A 112 -32.93 24.21 -22.10
C SER A 112 -32.68 22.95 -22.95
N LEU A 113 -31.54 22.30 -22.80
CA LEU A 113 -31.22 21.06 -23.52
C LEU A 113 -31.73 19.80 -22.82
N MET A 114 -32.27 19.91 -21.60
CA MET A 114 -32.68 18.75 -20.80
C MET A 114 -33.74 17.90 -21.50
N LEU A 115 -34.73 18.53 -22.13
CA LEU A 115 -35.77 17.82 -22.88
C LEU A 115 -35.18 17.12 -24.11
N LYS A 116 -34.32 17.81 -24.86
CA LYS A 116 -33.67 17.23 -26.05
C LYS A 116 -32.88 15.97 -25.74
N PHE A 117 -32.17 15.92 -24.61
CA PHE A 117 -31.47 14.71 -24.16
C PHE A 117 -32.42 13.54 -23.85
N LYS A 118 -33.60 13.83 -23.29
CA LYS A 118 -34.64 12.80 -23.06
C LYS A 118 -35.23 12.30 -24.37
N ASP A 119 -35.49 13.20 -25.31
CA ASP A 119 -36.11 12.87 -26.61
C ASP A 119 -35.24 11.91 -27.44
N VAL A 120 -33.91 12.09 -27.39
CA VAL A 120 -32.95 11.19 -28.06
C VAL A 120 -32.45 10.04 -27.17
N ASN A 121 -33.08 9.82 -26.02
CA ASN A 121 -32.71 8.80 -25.03
C ASN A 121 -31.20 8.71 -24.73
N THR A 122 -30.54 9.87 -24.60
CA THR A 122 -29.08 9.99 -24.38
C THR A 122 -28.81 10.59 -23.01
N LYS A 123 -27.78 10.10 -22.31
CA LYS A 123 -27.38 10.63 -21.00
C LYS A 123 -26.67 11.97 -21.16
N ARG A 124 -26.94 12.90 -20.25
CA ARG A 124 -26.23 14.19 -20.19
C ARG A 124 -24.80 13.97 -19.72
N PRO A 125 -23.82 14.72 -20.24
CA PRO A 125 -22.46 14.62 -19.74
C PRO A 125 -22.41 15.09 -18.28
N ILE A 126 -21.52 14.49 -17.50
CA ILE A 126 -21.34 14.84 -16.07
C ILE A 126 -20.32 15.96 -15.92
N LEU A 127 -20.40 16.75 -14.84
CA LEU A 127 -19.34 17.70 -14.50
C LEU A 127 -18.24 16.98 -13.72
N ASP A 128 -17.00 17.43 -13.91
CA ASP A 128 -15.89 16.98 -13.10
C ASP A 128 -15.73 17.80 -11.81
N CYS A 129 -14.97 17.23 -10.88
CA CYS A 129 -14.35 17.91 -9.76
C CYS A 129 -12.85 18.00 -10.08
N PRO A 130 -12.32 19.16 -10.51
CA PRO A 130 -10.95 19.27 -11.03
C PRO A 130 -9.84 18.79 -10.08
N THR A 131 -10.11 18.74 -8.77
CA THR A 131 -9.18 18.25 -7.75
C THR A 131 -9.09 16.72 -7.69
N ARG A 132 -10.05 15.99 -8.29
CA ARG A 132 -10.14 14.52 -8.34
C ARG A 132 -10.11 14.02 -9.78
N TRP A 133 -8.95 13.52 -10.21
CA TRP A 133 -8.71 13.14 -11.60
C TRP A 133 -9.70 12.09 -12.15
N ASN A 134 -10.18 11.14 -11.32
CA ASN A 134 -11.20 10.16 -11.71
C ASN A 134 -12.48 10.82 -12.23
N SER A 135 -12.88 11.94 -11.64
CA SER A 135 -14.06 12.68 -12.08
C SER A 135 -13.83 13.37 -13.43
N THR A 136 -12.59 13.83 -13.70
CA THR A 136 -12.19 14.33 -15.01
C THR A 136 -12.28 13.24 -16.07
N TYR A 137 -11.78 12.04 -15.79
CA TYR A 137 -11.92 10.90 -16.70
C TYR A 137 -13.39 10.59 -17.01
N ASN A 138 -14.23 10.49 -15.97
CA ASN A 138 -15.65 10.20 -16.15
C ASN A 138 -16.38 11.31 -16.94
N MET A 139 -16.03 12.57 -16.72
CA MET A 139 -16.52 13.69 -17.53
C MET A 139 -16.13 13.52 -18.99
N LEU A 140 -14.84 13.31 -19.30
CA LEU A 140 -14.35 13.13 -20.67
C LEU A 140 -15.02 11.95 -21.37
N LYS A 141 -15.17 10.82 -20.67
CA LYS A 141 -15.87 9.64 -21.18
C LYS A 141 -17.34 9.94 -21.48
N SER A 142 -18.06 10.58 -20.55
CA SER A 142 -19.46 10.96 -20.75
C SER A 142 -19.64 11.97 -21.89
N LEU A 143 -18.67 12.87 -22.09
CA LEU A 143 -18.67 13.82 -23.21
C LEU A 143 -18.48 13.07 -24.54
N LEU A 144 -17.59 12.09 -24.58
CA LEU A 144 -17.36 11.27 -25.77
C LEU A 144 -18.62 10.50 -26.19
N GLU A 145 -19.40 10.00 -25.22
CA GLU A 145 -20.71 9.37 -25.45
C GLU A 145 -21.75 10.37 -26.02
N CYS A 146 -21.56 11.67 -25.81
CA CYS A 146 -22.44 12.72 -26.31
C CYS A 146 -22.03 13.27 -27.69
N LYS A 147 -21.06 12.66 -28.38
CA LYS A 147 -20.52 13.16 -29.65
C LYS A 147 -21.62 13.43 -30.68
N ASP A 148 -22.45 12.43 -30.98
CA ASP A 148 -23.46 12.53 -32.05
C ASP A 148 -24.52 13.59 -31.73
N PHE A 149 -24.92 13.67 -30.45
CA PHE A 149 -25.83 14.71 -29.98
C PHE A 149 -25.23 16.11 -30.09
N SER A 150 -23.97 16.29 -29.71
CA SER A 150 -23.26 17.57 -29.84
C SER A 150 -23.13 17.99 -31.30
N SER A 151 -22.81 17.05 -32.19
CA SER A 151 -22.71 17.31 -33.64
C SER A 151 -24.06 17.73 -34.23
N SER A 152 -25.16 17.06 -33.87
CA SER A 152 -26.51 17.46 -34.31
C SER A 152 -26.91 18.85 -33.82
N LEU A 153 -26.54 19.23 -32.58
CA LEU A 153 -26.77 20.59 -32.10
C LEU A 153 -25.91 21.63 -32.85
N ALA A 154 -24.69 21.25 -33.25
CA ALA A 154 -23.76 22.12 -33.96
C ALA A 154 -24.23 22.52 -35.36
N GLU A 155 -25.11 21.71 -35.99
CA GLU A 155 -25.75 22.05 -37.28
C GLU A 155 -26.59 23.34 -37.22
N HIS A 156 -27.11 23.66 -36.03
CA HIS A 156 -27.99 24.81 -35.81
C HIS A 156 -27.37 25.89 -34.93
N ASN A 157 -26.38 25.54 -34.09
CA ASN A 157 -25.68 26.49 -33.24
C ASN A 157 -24.20 26.08 -33.05
N LEU A 158 -23.31 26.89 -33.61
CA LEU A 158 -21.85 26.70 -33.55
C LEU A 158 -21.28 26.69 -32.12
N ASP A 159 -22.03 27.14 -31.11
CA ASP A 159 -21.60 27.03 -29.71
C ASP A 159 -21.34 25.59 -29.26
N TYR A 160 -22.00 24.62 -29.88
CA TYR A 160 -21.85 23.18 -29.60
C TYR A 160 -20.87 22.50 -30.56
N TYR A 161 -20.27 23.25 -31.48
CA TYR A 161 -19.30 22.71 -32.42
C TYR A 161 -18.00 22.33 -31.69
N PHE A 162 -17.56 21.11 -31.97
CA PHE A 162 -16.28 20.57 -31.52
C PHE A 162 -15.67 19.85 -32.70
N ALA A 163 -14.50 20.32 -33.15
CA ALA A 163 -13.89 19.82 -34.38
C ALA A 163 -13.63 18.32 -34.30
N ASP A 164 -13.73 17.61 -35.43
CA ASP A 164 -13.48 16.17 -35.49
C ASP A 164 -12.10 15.77 -34.98
N SER A 165 -11.08 16.60 -35.24
CA SER A 165 -9.74 16.42 -34.68
C SER A 165 -9.72 16.46 -33.15
N LYS A 166 -10.56 17.30 -32.53
CA LYS A 166 -10.73 17.35 -31.08
C LYS A 166 -11.49 16.12 -30.56
N TRP A 167 -12.50 15.61 -31.27
CA TRP A 167 -13.15 14.34 -30.90
C TRP A 167 -12.19 13.15 -30.96
N VAL A 168 -11.33 13.08 -31.98
CA VAL A 168 -10.28 12.06 -32.09
C VAL A 168 -9.29 12.17 -30.92
N LYS A 169 -8.85 13.40 -30.58
CA LYS A 169 -7.98 13.64 -29.41
C LYS A 169 -8.67 13.27 -28.09
N LEU A 170 -9.97 13.55 -27.94
CA LEU A 170 -10.76 13.17 -26.77
C LEU A 170 -10.77 11.65 -26.59
N LYS A 171 -11.08 10.91 -27.66
CA LYS A 171 -11.09 9.45 -27.64
C LYS A 171 -9.71 8.89 -27.27
N LEU A 172 -8.64 9.42 -27.87
CA LEU A 172 -7.28 9.02 -27.56
C LEU A 172 -6.95 9.20 -26.07
N ILE A 173 -7.31 10.35 -25.48
CA ILE A 173 -7.08 10.63 -24.06
C ILE A 173 -7.90 9.69 -23.18
N VAL A 174 -9.19 9.48 -23.48
CA VAL A 174 -10.07 8.57 -22.72
C VAL A 174 -9.54 7.14 -22.76
N ASP A 175 -9.18 6.63 -23.94
CA ASP A 175 -8.66 5.28 -24.10
C ASP A 175 -7.31 5.11 -23.36
N THR A 176 -6.45 6.13 -23.41
CA THR A 176 -5.15 6.12 -22.73
C THR A 176 -5.27 6.21 -21.20
N LEU A 177 -6.28 6.92 -20.67
CA LEU A 177 -6.53 7.01 -19.21
C LEU A 177 -7.26 5.79 -18.63
N GLN A 178 -7.90 4.98 -19.46
CA GLN A 178 -8.68 3.84 -19.01
C GLN A 178 -7.88 2.83 -18.16
N PRO A 179 -6.67 2.38 -18.56
CA PRO A 179 -5.85 1.48 -17.74
C PRO A 179 -5.57 2.01 -16.33
N LEU A 180 -5.39 3.33 -16.19
CA LEU A 180 -5.09 3.99 -14.92
C LEU A 180 -6.32 4.07 -14.03
N THR A 181 -7.51 4.18 -14.65
CA THR A 181 -8.80 4.15 -13.95
C THR A 181 -9.07 2.75 -13.41
N GLU A 182 -8.85 1.73 -14.25
CA GLU A 182 -8.93 0.32 -13.83
C GLU A 182 -7.94 0.01 -12.70
N ALA A 183 -6.70 0.49 -12.81
CA ALA A 183 -5.68 0.33 -11.77
C ALA A 183 -6.12 1.00 -10.46
N THR A 184 -6.61 2.23 -10.52
CA THR A 184 -7.07 2.96 -9.32
C THR A 184 -8.23 2.26 -8.63
N LEU A 185 -9.16 1.66 -9.38
CA LEU A 185 -10.24 0.87 -8.79
C LEU A 185 -9.69 -0.40 -8.11
N LYS A 186 -8.73 -1.10 -8.71
CA LYS A 186 -8.10 -2.28 -8.10
C LYS A 186 -7.32 -1.94 -6.83
N LEU A 187 -6.69 -0.76 -6.77
CA LEU A 187 -6.00 -0.29 -5.56
C LEU A 187 -6.95 0.04 -4.40
N GLN A 188 -8.26 0.02 -4.62
CA GLN A 188 -9.28 0.19 -3.57
C GLN A 188 -9.78 -1.15 -3.01
N SER A 189 -9.20 -2.28 -3.44
CA SER A 189 -9.50 -3.61 -2.91
C SER A 189 -9.20 -3.69 -1.40
N GLU A 190 -10.01 -4.44 -0.67
CA GLU A 190 -9.86 -4.63 0.78
C GLU A 190 -8.66 -5.52 1.10
N GLU A 191 -8.46 -6.59 0.35
CA GLU A 191 -7.32 -7.50 0.46
C GLU A 191 -6.27 -7.15 -0.60
N LEU A 192 -5.61 -6.00 -0.43
CA LEU A 192 -4.56 -5.55 -1.34
C LEU A 192 -3.18 -5.68 -0.69
N THR A 193 -2.40 -6.65 -1.14
CA THR A 193 -1.00 -6.80 -0.72
C THR A 193 -0.07 -5.84 -1.47
N LEU A 194 1.13 -5.61 -0.93
CA LEU A 194 2.17 -4.84 -1.61
C LEU A 194 2.56 -5.45 -2.97
N SER A 195 2.59 -6.78 -3.08
CA SER A 195 2.90 -7.46 -4.34
C SER A 195 1.76 -7.34 -5.37
N ASP A 196 0.49 -7.38 -4.94
CA ASP A 196 -0.66 -7.09 -5.81
C ASP A 196 -0.60 -5.66 -6.35
N PHE A 197 -0.25 -4.69 -5.49
CA PHE A 197 -0.02 -3.32 -5.92
C PHE A 197 1.04 -3.26 -7.03
N TYR A 198 2.21 -3.88 -6.82
CA TYR A 198 3.27 -3.89 -7.82
C TYR A 198 2.81 -4.55 -9.13
N GLY A 199 2.07 -5.66 -9.04
CA GLY A 199 1.45 -6.31 -10.19
C GLY A 199 0.48 -5.39 -10.95
N ILE A 200 -0.37 -4.63 -10.25
CA ILE A 200 -1.28 -3.64 -10.84
C ILE A 200 -0.49 -2.53 -11.54
N TRP A 201 0.58 -2.05 -10.90
CA TRP A 201 1.46 -1.01 -11.43
C TRP A 201 2.14 -1.46 -12.73
N THR A 202 2.79 -2.62 -12.72
CA THR A 202 3.44 -3.20 -13.90
C THR A 202 2.45 -3.44 -15.03
N HIS A 203 1.26 -3.98 -14.73
CA HIS A 203 0.20 -4.19 -15.73
C HIS A 203 -0.25 -2.87 -16.38
N CYS A 204 -0.38 -1.80 -15.58
CA CYS A 204 -0.71 -0.48 -16.08
C CYS A 204 0.38 0.06 -17.04
N LYS A 205 1.65 -0.06 -16.67
CA LYS A 205 2.79 0.33 -17.52
C LYS A 205 2.82 -0.44 -18.84
N ILE A 206 2.55 -1.75 -18.81
CA ILE A 206 2.49 -2.59 -20.03
C ILE A 206 1.34 -2.12 -20.94
N LYS A 207 0.15 -1.89 -20.38
CA LYS A 207 -0.99 -1.37 -21.15
C LYS A 207 -0.67 -0.01 -21.79
N LEU A 208 -0.01 0.89 -21.06
CA LEU A 208 0.40 2.20 -21.57
C LEU A 208 1.37 2.09 -22.75
N ARG A 209 2.37 1.19 -22.68
CA ARG A 209 3.29 0.97 -23.82
C ARG A 209 2.61 0.50 -25.10
N ASN A 210 1.45 -0.15 -25.00
CA ASN A 210 0.68 -0.56 -26.17
C ASN A 210 0.02 0.65 -26.88
N PHE A 211 -0.21 1.75 -26.15
CA PHE A 211 -0.66 3.00 -26.74
C PHE A 211 0.53 3.73 -27.36
N LYS A 212 0.62 3.74 -28.69
CA LYS A 212 1.66 4.46 -29.44
C LYS A 212 1.29 5.93 -29.61
N ASN A 213 1.24 6.69 -28.52
CA ASN A 213 0.94 8.12 -28.56
C ASN A 213 1.70 8.91 -27.49
N PHE A 214 1.91 10.20 -27.77
CA PHE A 214 2.68 11.10 -26.89
C PHE A 214 2.13 11.21 -25.46
N PHE A 215 0.82 11.12 -25.27
CA PHE A 215 0.23 11.17 -23.94
C PHE A 215 0.56 9.93 -23.11
N ALA A 216 0.52 8.76 -23.76
CA ALA A 216 0.91 7.50 -23.14
C ALA A 216 2.39 7.50 -22.75
N ASP A 217 3.27 8.11 -23.57
CA ASP A 217 4.70 8.25 -23.25
C ASP A 217 4.92 9.14 -22.01
N ILE A 218 4.22 10.26 -21.90
CA ILE A 218 4.27 11.12 -20.70
C ILE A 218 3.84 10.33 -19.46
N LEU A 219 2.69 9.65 -19.52
CA LEU A 219 2.18 8.84 -18.42
C LEU A 219 3.15 7.72 -18.04
N TYR A 220 3.71 7.03 -19.04
CA TYR A 220 4.67 5.97 -18.84
C TYR A 220 5.94 6.46 -18.13
N ASN A 221 6.45 7.62 -18.52
CA ASN A 221 7.63 8.22 -17.89
C ASN A 221 7.32 8.64 -16.45
N GLN A 222 6.19 9.30 -16.20
CA GLN A 222 5.78 9.69 -14.84
C GLN A 222 5.59 8.49 -13.90
N LEU A 223 5.13 7.34 -14.41
CA LEU A 223 5.10 6.09 -13.67
C LEU A 223 6.50 5.49 -13.49
N SER A 224 7.37 5.56 -14.50
CA SER A 224 8.72 5.01 -14.41
C SER A 224 9.58 5.75 -13.38
N ASP A 225 9.50 7.08 -13.34
CA ASP A 225 10.25 7.90 -12.37
C ASP A 225 9.85 7.57 -10.93
N ARG A 226 8.54 7.33 -10.70
CA ARG A 226 8.02 6.95 -9.37
C ARG A 226 8.32 5.49 -9.04
N GLU A 227 8.33 4.60 -10.03
CA GLU A 227 8.66 3.20 -9.84
C GLU A 227 10.09 3.01 -9.34
N ALA A 228 11.04 3.82 -9.83
CA ALA A 228 12.42 3.81 -9.34
C ALA A 228 12.48 3.97 -7.80
N LEU A 229 11.68 4.90 -7.27
CA LEU A 229 11.58 5.14 -5.82
C LEU A 229 10.79 4.05 -5.08
N LEU A 230 9.79 3.43 -5.73
CA LEU A 230 8.98 2.38 -5.11
C LEU A 230 9.81 1.12 -4.89
N ILE A 231 10.65 0.78 -5.86
CA ILE A 231 11.52 -0.39 -5.83
C ILE A 231 12.67 -0.23 -4.82
N GLU A 232 12.97 0.98 -4.37
CA GLU A 232 13.91 1.20 -3.27
C GLU A 232 13.31 0.79 -1.90
N ILE A 233 11.99 0.60 -1.80
CA ILE A 233 11.33 0.25 -0.55
C ILE A 233 11.52 -1.24 -0.24
N ASP A 234 12.25 -1.54 0.83
CA ASP A 234 12.54 -2.90 1.30
C ASP A 234 11.28 -3.75 1.51
N SER A 235 10.23 -3.18 2.11
CA SER A 235 8.97 -3.87 2.31
C SER A 235 8.28 -4.28 1.00
N LEU A 236 8.35 -3.43 -0.03
CA LEU A 236 7.77 -3.73 -1.34
C LEU A 236 8.57 -4.85 -2.02
N VAL A 237 9.90 -4.71 -2.03
CA VAL A 237 10.79 -5.68 -2.67
C VAL A 237 10.72 -7.04 -1.96
N GLY A 238 10.66 -7.05 -0.62
CA GLY A 238 10.44 -8.24 0.19
C GLY A 238 9.09 -8.92 -0.12
N ALA A 239 8.01 -8.14 -0.25
CA ALA A 239 6.69 -8.68 -0.60
C ALA A 239 6.69 -9.32 -1.99
N VAL A 240 7.29 -8.64 -2.98
CA VAL A 240 7.40 -9.16 -4.35
C VAL A 240 8.29 -10.40 -4.42
N TYR A 241 9.35 -10.46 -3.62
CA TYR A 241 10.25 -11.62 -3.54
C TYR A 241 9.54 -12.87 -3.02
N LEU A 242 8.67 -12.70 -2.02
CA LEU A 242 7.83 -13.76 -1.45
C LEU A 242 6.56 -14.05 -2.27
N ASP A 243 6.40 -13.43 -3.45
CA ASP A 243 5.27 -13.68 -4.33
C ASP A 243 5.71 -14.39 -5.61
N PRO A 244 5.49 -15.72 -5.74
CA PRO A 244 5.87 -16.47 -6.94
C PRO A 244 5.23 -15.97 -8.24
N ARG A 245 4.17 -15.14 -8.18
CA ARG A 245 3.56 -14.53 -9.37
C ARG A 245 4.44 -13.43 -9.96
N TYR A 246 5.17 -12.71 -9.10
CA TYR A 246 5.86 -11.46 -9.41
C TYR A 246 7.36 -11.45 -9.10
N GLN A 247 7.91 -12.45 -8.39
CA GLN A 247 9.34 -12.56 -8.05
C GLN A 247 10.27 -12.38 -9.27
N ILE A 248 9.83 -12.83 -10.46
CA ILE A 248 10.57 -12.69 -11.73
C ILE A 248 10.78 -11.23 -12.18
N LEU A 249 10.01 -10.29 -11.64
CA LEU A 249 10.13 -8.86 -11.95
C LEU A 249 11.34 -8.22 -11.24
N LEU A 250 11.91 -8.88 -10.24
CA LEU A 250 13.04 -8.35 -9.47
C LEU A 250 14.38 -8.60 -10.18
N SER A 251 15.22 -7.58 -10.19
CA SER A 251 16.63 -7.70 -10.57
C SER A 251 17.42 -8.48 -9.52
N THR A 252 18.62 -8.93 -9.87
CA THR A 252 19.52 -9.60 -8.91
C THR A 252 19.84 -8.73 -7.69
N SER A 253 20.07 -7.42 -7.89
CA SER A 253 20.34 -6.50 -6.78
C SER A 253 19.14 -6.35 -5.84
N GLN A 254 17.92 -6.28 -6.41
CA GLN A 254 16.68 -6.20 -5.64
C GLN A 254 16.41 -7.50 -4.88
N LYS A 255 16.73 -8.67 -5.46
CA LYS A 255 16.62 -9.94 -4.75
C LYS A 255 17.54 -9.99 -3.53
N VAL A 256 18.78 -9.50 -3.65
CA VAL A 256 19.71 -9.40 -2.51
C VAL A 256 19.15 -8.47 -1.43
N GLN A 257 18.65 -7.30 -1.82
CA GLN A 257 17.96 -6.37 -0.92
C GLN A 257 16.78 -7.04 -0.20
N ALA A 258 15.93 -7.77 -0.95
CA ALA A 258 14.81 -8.52 -0.39
C ALA A 258 15.27 -9.50 0.69
N VAL A 259 16.27 -10.33 0.38
CA VAL A 259 16.77 -11.37 1.29
C VAL A 259 17.31 -10.75 2.58
N GLN A 260 18.06 -9.64 2.49
CA GLN A 260 18.55 -8.94 3.68
C GLN A 260 17.40 -8.40 4.53
N HIS A 261 16.40 -7.77 3.91
CA HIS A 261 15.22 -7.28 4.62
C HIS A 261 14.45 -8.40 5.32
N LEU A 262 14.17 -9.50 4.61
CA LEU A 262 13.43 -10.64 5.13
C LEU A 262 14.18 -11.36 6.27
N LYS A 263 15.52 -11.41 6.18
CA LYS A 263 16.39 -11.92 7.27
C LYS A 263 16.27 -11.03 8.52
N ASN A 264 16.23 -9.72 8.36
CA ASN A 264 16.05 -8.80 9.49
C ASN A 264 14.67 -8.99 10.16
N ILE A 265 13.60 -9.16 9.37
CA ILE A 265 12.27 -9.49 9.91
C ILE A 265 12.31 -10.79 10.71
N TRP A 266 12.96 -11.82 10.18
CA TRP A 266 13.10 -13.10 10.87
C TRP A 266 13.78 -12.95 12.23
N ASN A 267 14.88 -12.19 12.28
CA ASN A 267 15.60 -11.93 13.53
C ASN A 267 14.73 -11.20 14.56
N LYS A 268 13.93 -10.22 14.12
CA LYS A 268 12.95 -9.53 14.99
C LYS A 268 11.90 -10.49 15.54
N LEU A 269 11.32 -11.34 14.69
CA LEU A 269 10.34 -12.34 15.11
C LEU A 269 10.93 -13.30 16.15
N GLN A 270 12.17 -13.75 15.94
CA GLN A 270 12.87 -14.61 16.90
C GLN A 270 13.14 -13.91 18.24
N PHE A 271 13.48 -12.62 18.22
CA PHE A 271 13.66 -11.83 19.43
C PHE A 271 12.34 -11.76 20.23
N PHE A 272 11.23 -11.41 19.58
CA PHE A 272 9.93 -11.35 20.26
C PHE A 272 9.45 -12.72 20.77
N GLU A 273 9.65 -13.80 20.02
CA GLU A 273 9.31 -15.16 20.47
C GLU A 273 10.09 -15.55 21.74
N LYS A 274 11.38 -15.18 21.82
CA LYS A 274 12.21 -15.42 23.02
C LYS A 274 11.74 -14.57 24.20
N SER A 275 11.46 -13.29 23.99
CA SER A 275 10.99 -12.37 25.05
C SER A 275 9.65 -12.83 25.64
N ILE A 276 8.71 -13.26 24.80
CA ILE A 276 7.41 -13.80 25.26
C ILE A 276 7.60 -15.11 26.05
N SER A 277 8.54 -15.96 25.63
CA SER A 277 8.82 -17.22 26.31
C SER A 277 9.39 -17.02 27.72
N ILE A 278 10.25 -16.02 27.90
CA ILE A 278 10.85 -15.68 29.21
C ILE A 278 9.77 -15.17 30.18
N VAL A 279 8.90 -14.26 29.73
CA VAL A 279 7.81 -13.71 30.56
C VAL A 279 6.85 -14.82 31.03
N ASN A 280 6.54 -15.78 30.16
CA ASN A 280 5.67 -16.93 30.50
C ASN A 280 6.32 -17.94 31.45
N GLU A 281 7.65 -18.11 31.41
CA GLU A 281 8.38 -18.94 32.39
C GLU A 281 8.41 -18.29 33.78
N GLU A 282 8.51 -16.95 33.87
CA GLU A 282 8.45 -16.23 35.15
C GLU A 282 7.04 -16.23 35.78
N THR A 283 5.97 -16.11 34.99
CA THR A 283 4.60 -16.13 35.52
C THR A 283 4.16 -17.51 36.03
N LYS A 284 4.63 -18.59 35.39
CA LYS A 284 4.35 -19.98 35.84
C LYS A 284 5.08 -20.38 37.13
N SER A 285 6.07 -19.62 37.58
CA SER A 285 6.73 -19.87 38.88
C SER A 285 5.86 -19.50 40.10
N SER A 286 4.67 -18.93 39.88
CA SER A 286 3.83 -18.34 40.93
C SER A 286 2.42 -18.93 41.05
N THR A 287 2.19 -20.20 40.65
CA THR A 287 0.90 -20.88 40.92
C THR A 287 1.09 -22.22 41.62
N GLU A 288 0.67 -22.21 42.90
CA GLU A 288 0.12 -23.28 43.74
C GLU A 288 0.95 -24.57 43.91
N SER A 289 1.64 -24.63 45.05
CA SER A 289 2.11 -25.88 45.67
C SER A 289 0.89 -26.71 46.11
N ASP A 290 0.45 -27.63 45.26
CA ASP A 290 -0.47 -28.69 45.66
C ASP A 290 0.31 -29.70 46.51
N GLU A 291 0.03 -29.77 47.81
CA GLU A 291 0.75 -30.60 48.80
C GLU A 291 0.48 -32.12 48.68
N ASN A 292 0.13 -32.63 47.50
CA ASN A 292 -0.06 -34.06 47.25
C ASN A 292 0.49 -34.50 45.88
N GLU A 293 1.68 -34.05 45.48
CA GLU A 293 2.39 -34.68 44.37
C GLU A 293 3.10 -35.97 44.84
N ASP A 294 2.78 -37.08 44.17
CA ASP A 294 3.49 -38.36 44.28
C ASP A 294 4.99 -38.14 44.03
N ASP A 295 5.84 -38.60 44.95
CA ASP A 295 7.30 -38.48 44.85
C ASP A 295 7.83 -39.02 43.51
N LEU A 296 7.14 -40.00 42.92
CA LEU A 296 7.47 -40.54 41.61
C LEU A 296 7.20 -39.53 40.48
N GLU A 297 6.10 -38.79 40.56
CA GLU A 297 5.73 -37.77 39.57
C GLU A 297 6.69 -36.57 39.64
N THR A 298 7.07 -36.13 40.84
CA THR A 298 8.07 -35.06 41.03
C THR A 298 9.44 -35.51 40.49
N PHE A 299 9.82 -36.77 40.71
CA PHE A 299 11.06 -37.34 40.15
C PHE A 299 11.03 -37.42 38.63
N LEU A 300 9.90 -37.85 38.03
CA LEU A 300 9.74 -37.91 36.58
C LEU A 300 9.77 -36.52 35.95
N LYS A 301 9.08 -35.52 36.53
CA LYS A 301 9.15 -34.11 36.10
C LYS A 301 10.58 -33.57 36.19
N SER A 302 11.33 -33.91 37.23
CA SER A 302 12.73 -33.48 37.37
C SER A 302 13.64 -34.09 36.29
N LYS A 303 13.40 -35.35 35.91
CA LYS A 303 14.11 -36.04 34.82
C LYS A 303 13.75 -35.46 33.46
N GLU A 304 12.47 -35.17 33.23
CA GLU A 304 11.98 -34.55 32.01
C GLU A 304 12.56 -33.14 31.84
N LEU A 305 12.57 -32.32 32.89
CA LEU A 305 13.20 -31.00 32.90
C LEU A 305 14.73 -31.07 32.66
N ALA A 306 15.41 -32.08 33.19
CA ALA A 306 16.84 -32.29 32.94
C ALA A 306 17.11 -32.68 31.49
N ILE A 307 16.25 -33.50 30.88
CA ILE A 307 16.30 -33.89 29.46
C ILE A 307 15.99 -32.67 28.56
N ILE A 308 14.99 -31.85 28.91
CA ILE A 308 14.66 -30.62 28.19
C ILE A 308 15.82 -29.61 28.28
N LYS A 309 16.44 -29.42 29.45
CA LYS A 309 17.60 -28.53 29.62
C LYS A 309 18.82 -29.01 28.84
N THR A 310 19.09 -30.32 28.81
CA THR A 310 20.19 -30.89 28.04
C THR A 310 19.93 -30.88 26.52
N HIS A 311 18.68 -31.06 26.07
CA HIS A 311 18.35 -30.87 24.65
C HIS A 311 18.35 -29.40 24.21
N ARG A 312 17.89 -28.45 25.05
CA ARG A 312 17.94 -27.01 24.75
C ARG A 312 19.38 -26.47 24.65
N THR A 313 20.33 -27.06 25.36
CA THR A 313 21.76 -26.67 25.30
C THR A 313 22.54 -27.37 24.18
N SER A 314 22.01 -28.46 23.60
CA SER A 314 22.75 -29.30 22.64
C SER A 314 22.21 -29.27 21.21
N ILE A 315 21.04 -28.67 20.96
CA ILE A 315 20.46 -28.50 19.61
C ILE A 315 20.02 -27.04 19.44
N SER A 316 20.98 -26.12 19.37
CA SER A 316 20.77 -24.85 18.68
C SER A 316 21.45 -24.93 17.32
N THR A 317 20.93 -25.76 16.42
CA THR A 317 21.18 -25.50 15.00
C THR A 317 20.46 -24.19 14.69
N GLU A 318 21.17 -23.08 14.73
CA GLU A 318 20.63 -21.79 14.28
C GLU A 318 20.01 -22.02 12.89
N ILE A 319 18.71 -21.71 12.78
CA ILE A 319 18.00 -21.84 11.53
C ILE A 319 18.61 -20.82 10.57
N ASP A 320 19.30 -21.31 9.54
CA ASP A 320 19.85 -20.47 8.49
C ASP A 320 18.72 -20.01 7.56
N ILE A 321 18.04 -18.92 7.96
CA ILE A 321 16.95 -18.33 7.19
C ILE A 321 17.43 -17.82 5.82
N GLU A 322 18.70 -17.42 5.71
CA GLU A 322 19.27 -16.91 4.47
C GLU A 322 19.38 -18.05 3.44
N PHE A 323 19.82 -19.24 3.87
CA PHE A 323 19.79 -20.42 3.01
C PHE A 323 18.36 -20.78 2.56
N ILE A 324 17.36 -20.70 3.46
CA ILE A 324 15.96 -20.99 3.13
C ILE A 324 15.42 -19.97 2.11
N LEU A 325 15.67 -18.67 2.31
CA LEU A 325 15.27 -17.61 1.39
C LEU A 325 15.90 -17.80 0.02
N ASN A 326 17.21 -18.05 -0.05
CA ASN A 326 17.91 -18.27 -1.31
C ASN A 326 17.40 -19.51 -2.06
N ASN A 327 16.99 -20.57 -1.35
CA ASN A 327 16.37 -21.75 -1.98
C ASN A 327 14.94 -21.49 -2.49
N PHE A 328 14.27 -20.46 -1.98
CA PHE A 328 12.97 -20.01 -2.49
C PHE A 328 13.10 -19.12 -3.73
N ASP A 329 14.31 -18.72 -4.11
CA ASP A 329 14.51 -17.96 -5.35
C ASP A 329 14.21 -18.82 -6.59
N ASN A 330 13.51 -18.23 -7.56
CA ASN A 330 13.14 -18.87 -8.84
C ASN A 330 12.24 -20.10 -8.69
N VAL A 331 11.39 -20.13 -7.68
CA VAL A 331 10.29 -21.10 -7.59
C VAL A 331 9.37 -21.02 -8.82
N ARG A 332 8.66 -22.11 -9.11
CA ARG A 332 7.74 -22.16 -10.25
C ARG A 332 6.71 -21.04 -10.15
N ARG A 333 6.68 -20.18 -11.18
CA ARG A 333 5.74 -19.07 -11.25
C ARG A 333 4.29 -19.54 -11.16
N LEU A 334 3.53 -18.88 -10.29
CA LEU A 334 2.08 -19.03 -10.17
C LEU A 334 1.33 -18.17 -11.19
N ASP A 335 0.08 -18.55 -11.48
CA ASP A 335 -0.80 -17.73 -12.31
C ASP A 335 -1.16 -16.43 -11.58
N ILE A 336 -1.27 -15.32 -12.32
CA ILE A 336 -1.57 -14.00 -11.76
C ILE A 336 -2.94 -13.91 -11.09
N LYS A 337 -3.86 -14.82 -11.40
CA LYS A 337 -5.20 -14.88 -10.81
C LYS A 337 -5.24 -15.63 -9.48
N HIS A 338 -4.15 -16.32 -9.12
CA HIS A 338 -4.09 -17.04 -7.87
C HIS A 338 -3.93 -16.06 -6.71
N ASN A 339 -4.59 -16.35 -5.58
CA ASN A 339 -4.46 -15.54 -4.37
C ASN A 339 -3.16 -15.92 -3.65
N ILE A 340 -2.35 -14.92 -3.30
CA ILE A 340 -1.06 -15.16 -2.66
C ILE A 340 -1.21 -15.60 -1.20
N LEU A 341 -2.27 -15.19 -0.51
CA LEU A 341 -2.55 -15.61 0.86
C LEU A 341 -2.95 -17.08 0.91
N ASP A 342 -3.78 -17.53 -0.04
CA ASP A 342 -4.15 -18.95 -0.18
C ASP A 342 -2.89 -19.81 -0.43
N PHE A 343 -1.99 -19.36 -1.31
CA PHE A 343 -0.71 -20.04 -1.55
C PHE A 343 0.09 -20.21 -0.25
N TRP A 344 0.23 -19.17 0.55
CA TRP A 344 0.97 -19.24 1.81
C TRP A 344 0.26 -20.15 2.83
N GLU A 345 -1.06 -20.09 2.91
CA GLU A 345 -1.85 -20.95 3.81
C GLU A 345 -1.73 -22.44 3.45
N GLU A 346 -1.79 -22.77 2.17
CA GLU A 346 -1.58 -24.13 1.66
C GLU A 346 -0.16 -24.65 1.95
N ASN A 347 0.84 -23.75 1.94
CA ASN A 347 2.25 -24.10 2.08
C ASN A 347 2.82 -23.86 3.48
N LYS A 348 1.99 -23.57 4.50
CA LYS A 348 2.45 -23.28 5.86
C LYS A 348 3.25 -24.41 6.52
N ILE A 349 2.98 -25.66 6.16
CA ILE A 349 3.69 -26.84 6.69
C ILE A 349 5.01 -27.04 5.93
N THR A 350 5.01 -26.76 4.62
CA THR A 350 6.19 -26.91 3.75
C THR A 350 7.23 -25.82 4.02
N TYR A 351 6.78 -24.58 4.20
CA TYR A 351 7.64 -23.41 4.41
C TYR A 351 7.26 -22.66 5.69
N PRO A 352 7.39 -23.27 6.89
CA PRO A 352 6.91 -22.68 8.14
C PRO A 352 7.59 -21.35 8.48
N HIS A 353 8.91 -21.24 8.23
CA HIS A 353 9.66 -20.01 8.50
C HIS A 353 9.30 -18.89 7.52
N LEU A 354 9.22 -19.21 6.22
CA LEU A 354 8.84 -18.22 5.20
C LEU A 354 7.38 -17.80 5.35
N TYR A 355 6.47 -18.71 5.75
CA TYR A 355 5.08 -18.38 6.04
C TYR A 355 4.98 -17.29 7.12
N LYS A 356 5.70 -17.44 8.25
CA LYS A 356 5.72 -16.43 9.30
C LYS A 356 6.16 -15.06 8.77
N ILE A 357 7.23 -15.03 7.97
CA ILE A 357 7.74 -13.77 7.36
C ILE A 357 6.73 -13.21 6.35
N ALA A 358 6.15 -14.07 5.50
CA ALA A 358 5.17 -13.68 4.50
C ALA A 358 3.92 -13.06 5.12
N MET A 359 3.44 -13.60 6.24
CA MET A 359 2.28 -13.03 6.95
C MET A 359 2.56 -11.64 7.52
N VAL A 360 3.80 -11.34 7.91
CA VAL A 360 4.17 -9.97 8.33
C VAL A 360 4.23 -9.03 7.12
N VAL A 361 4.96 -9.43 6.08
CA VAL A 361 5.23 -8.56 4.92
C VAL A 361 3.98 -8.30 4.09
N LEU A 362 3.16 -9.32 3.85
CA LEU A 362 1.93 -9.20 3.05
C LEU A 362 0.80 -8.52 3.80
N ALA A 363 0.85 -8.46 5.13
CA ALA A 363 -0.09 -7.69 5.94
C ALA A 363 0.17 -6.18 5.89
N ALA A 364 1.33 -5.74 5.39
CA ALA A 364 1.62 -4.32 5.25
C ALA A 364 0.65 -3.66 4.25
N PRO A 365 -0.10 -2.63 4.66
CA PRO A 365 -1.12 -2.05 3.80
C PRO A 365 -0.48 -1.25 2.66
N ALA A 366 -0.80 -1.58 1.42
CA ALA A 366 -0.32 -0.84 0.25
C ALA A 366 -1.01 0.53 0.08
N THR A 367 -2.20 0.72 0.67
CA THR A 367 -2.98 1.96 0.58
C THR A 367 -3.66 2.32 1.90
N GLN A 368 -4.11 3.57 2.01
CA GLN A 368 -4.92 4.04 3.14
C GLN A 368 -6.44 3.93 2.91
N VAL A 369 -6.86 3.31 1.80
CA VAL A 369 -8.28 3.35 1.35
C VAL A 369 -9.22 2.65 2.34
N SER A 370 -8.76 1.60 3.03
CA SER A 370 -9.54 0.91 4.07
C SER A 370 -9.92 1.86 5.22
N VAL A 371 -8.98 2.72 5.62
CA VAL A 371 -9.16 3.72 6.67
C VAL A 371 -10.08 4.86 6.19
N GLU A 372 -9.92 5.34 4.96
CA GLU A 372 -10.82 6.36 4.38
C GLU A 372 -12.27 5.87 4.26
N ARG A 373 -12.49 4.59 3.93
CA ARG A 373 -13.83 3.97 3.90
C ARG A 373 -14.43 3.87 5.29
N ALA A 374 -13.64 3.45 6.29
CA ALA A 374 -14.08 3.43 7.68
C ALA A 374 -14.48 4.83 8.16
N PHE A 375 -13.67 5.85 7.90
CA PHE A 375 -14.00 7.24 8.25
C PHE A 375 -15.21 7.78 7.48
N SER A 376 -15.38 7.42 6.20
CA SER A 376 -16.57 7.78 5.42
C SER A 376 -17.84 7.16 6.00
N GLY A 377 -17.76 5.92 6.49
CA GLY A 377 -18.85 5.27 7.22
C GLY A 377 -19.17 5.96 8.53
N VAL A 378 -18.15 6.31 9.32
CA VAL A 378 -18.32 7.05 10.59
C VAL A 378 -18.94 8.43 10.36
N ALA A 379 -18.52 9.15 9.31
CA ALA A 379 -19.08 10.46 8.98
C ALA A 379 -20.60 10.37 8.65
N VAL A 380 -21.07 9.27 8.04
CA VAL A 380 -22.50 9.05 7.82
C VAL A 380 -23.25 8.83 9.13
N VAL A 381 -22.65 8.11 10.09
CA VAL A 381 -23.21 7.91 11.43
C VAL A 381 -23.26 9.23 12.21
N GLU A 382 -22.19 10.02 12.16
CA GLU A 382 -22.08 11.29 12.87
C GLU A 382 -23.07 12.34 12.33
N VAL A 383 -23.28 12.38 11.01
CA VAL A 383 -24.31 13.23 10.39
C VAL A 383 -25.72 12.74 10.72
N GLY A 384 -25.94 11.42 10.83
CA GLY A 384 -27.23 10.86 11.27
C GLY A 384 -27.57 11.24 12.71
N ILE A 385 -26.60 11.13 13.63
CA ILE A 385 -26.78 11.51 15.05
C ILE A 385 -27.06 13.01 15.20
N LEU A 386 -26.43 13.86 14.39
CA LEU A 386 -26.66 15.32 14.42
C LEU A 386 -28.01 15.74 13.79
N GLN A 387 -28.60 14.91 12.92
CA GLN A 387 -29.94 15.13 12.37
C GLN A 387 -31.04 14.64 13.33
N ASP A 388 -30.83 13.51 14.01
CA ASP A 388 -31.77 13.00 15.02
C ASP A 388 -31.78 13.86 16.31
N GLY A 389 -30.65 14.51 16.65
CA GLY A 389 -30.56 15.44 17.78
C GLY A 389 -31.27 16.79 17.61
N LYS A 390 -31.81 17.10 16.41
CA LYS A 390 -32.59 18.32 16.14
C LYS A 390 -34.11 18.08 16.01
N GLY A 391 -34.56 16.84 16.24
CA GLY A 391 -35.97 16.44 16.10
C GLY A 391 -36.78 16.39 17.40
N SER A 392 -36.22 16.77 18.55
CA SER A 392 -36.89 16.63 19.85
C SER A 392 -36.74 17.87 20.73
N SER A 393 -37.29 18.98 20.25
CA SER A 393 -37.70 20.11 21.07
C SER A 393 -38.85 20.83 20.36
N GLU A 394 -40.04 20.24 20.51
CA GLU A 394 -41.32 20.98 20.41
C GLU A 394 -41.47 21.94 21.59
#